data_AF-A0A929UPJ2-F1
#
_entry.id   AF-A0A929UPJ2-F1
#
_cell.length_a   1.000
_cell.length_b   1.000
_cell.length_c   1.000
_cell.angle_alpha   90.00
_cell.angle_beta   90.00
_cell.angle_gamma   90.00
#
_symmetry.space_group_name_H-M   'P 1'
#
loop_
_entity.id
_entity.type
_entity.pdbx_description
1 polymer ?
#
loop_
_entity_poly.entity_id
_entity_poly.type
_entity_poly.pdbx_seq_one_letter_code
_entity_poly.pdbx_strand_id
1 'polypeptide(L)'
;MPTLLVVAGVFQYFHKEKILEFLRKLKTLLSDWEIAFDATNSTGLKYANKYVRKTGNTKAEMYFGLDDPEAFAKEAGLRLLSVDGFYQDALAHCKGLKLKTRLFMFFSDQWRRTMVVHLARVS
;
A
#
# COMPACT_ATOMS: atom_id res chain seq x y z
N MET A 1 14.03 12.65 17.11
CA MET A 1 12.63 13.13 17.03
C MET A 1 11.83 12.01 16.40
N PRO A 2 10.81 11.47 17.10
CA PRO A 2 9.91 10.49 16.50
C PRO A 2 9.28 11.06 15.24
N THR A 3 9.29 10.30 14.14
CA THR A 3 8.80 10.77 12.83
C THR A 3 7.90 9.74 12.19
N LEU A 4 6.66 10.11 11.84
CA LEU A 4 5.78 9.29 11.01
C LEU A 4 5.83 9.79 9.56
N LEU A 5 6.22 8.92 8.64
CA LEU A 5 6.14 9.20 7.20
C LEU A 5 4.86 8.59 6.63
N VAL A 6 4.10 9.39 5.88
CA VAL A 6 2.93 8.90 5.14
C VAL A 6 3.21 9.01 3.65
N VAL A 7 3.13 7.87 2.96
CA VAL A 7 3.41 7.76 1.53
C VAL A 7 2.15 7.26 0.82
N ALA A 8 1.30 8.21 0.40
CA ALA A 8 0.00 7.93 -0.18
C ALA A 8 0.00 8.09 -1.72
N GLY A 9 -0.32 7.02 -2.46
CA GLY A 9 -0.41 6.99 -3.91
C GLY A 9 0.93 7.09 -4.64
N VAL A 10 2.04 6.71 -3.98
CA VAL A 10 3.40 6.92 -4.52
C VAL A 10 4.11 5.60 -4.86
N PHE A 11 4.23 4.68 -3.90
CA PHE A 11 5.07 3.48 -4.07
C PHE A 11 4.65 2.58 -5.23
N GLN A 12 3.36 2.56 -5.60
CA GLN A 12 2.87 1.80 -6.76
C GLN A 12 3.59 2.14 -8.08
N TYR A 13 4.18 3.33 -8.21
CA TYR A 13 4.90 3.78 -9.42
C TYR A 13 6.40 3.47 -9.43
N PHE A 14 6.93 2.83 -8.38
CA PHE A 14 8.34 2.46 -8.29
C PHE A 14 8.51 0.96 -8.34
N HIS A 15 9.68 0.49 -8.79
CA HIS A 15 10.06 -0.91 -8.63
C HIS A 15 10.41 -1.19 -7.15
N LYS A 16 10.18 -2.43 -6.70
CA LYS A 16 10.38 -2.87 -5.31
C LYS A 16 11.78 -2.51 -4.80
N GLU A 17 12.80 -2.68 -5.63
CA GLU A 17 14.21 -2.42 -5.32
C GLU A 17 14.42 -0.95 -4.93
N LYS A 18 13.73 -0.01 -5.59
CA LYS A 18 13.82 1.42 -5.30
C LYS A 18 13.16 1.77 -3.97
N ILE A 19 12.04 1.13 -3.65
CA ILE A 19 11.35 1.29 -2.38
C ILE A 19 12.24 0.76 -1.24
N LEU A 20 12.84 -0.42 -1.41
CA LEU A 20 13.77 -1.00 -0.43
C LEU A 20 15.01 -0.11 -0.24
N GLU A 21 15.57 0.44 -1.32
CA GLU A 21 16.67 1.41 -1.24
C GLU A 21 16.28 2.66 -0.44
N PHE A 22 15.09 3.20 -0.69
CA PHE A 22 14.54 4.34 0.05
C PHE A 22 14.40 4.02 1.55
N LEU A 23 13.79 2.88 1.90
CA LEU A 23 13.63 2.46 3.30
C LEU A 23 14.98 2.24 4.00
N ARG A 24 16.00 1.71 3.31
CA ARG A 24 17.36 1.59 3.86
C ARG A 24 17.99 2.95 4.12
N LYS A 25 17.83 3.91 3.22
CA LYS A 25 18.30 5.29 3.41
C LYS A 25 17.59 5.99 4.57
N LEU A 26 16.30 5.75 4.78
CA LEU A 26 15.59 6.30 5.95
C LEU A 26 16.22 5.84 7.27
N LYS A 27 16.68 4.59 7.38
CA LYS A 27 17.36 4.09 8.59
C LYS A 27 18.64 4.86 8.93
N THR A 28 19.35 5.41 7.93
CA THR A 28 20.56 6.19 8.16
C THR A 28 20.28 7.66 8.47
N LEU A 29 19.10 8.16 8.10
CA LEU A 29 18.73 9.58 8.24
C LEU A 29 17.94 9.86 9.52
N LEU A 30 17.10 8.93 9.96
CA LEU A 30 16.19 9.11 11.09
C LEU A 30 16.41 8.02 12.12
N SER A 31 16.63 8.40 13.37
CA SER A 31 16.89 7.47 14.48
C SER A 31 15.63 6.75 14.99
N ASP A 32 14.46 7.38 14.88
CA ASP A 32 13.18 6.86 15.35
C ASP A 32 12.08 7.26 14.36
N TRP A 33 11.56 6.28 13.62
CA TRP A 33 10.56 6.52 12.59
C TRP A 33 9.67 5.32 12.30
N GLU A 34 8.47 5.66 11.85
CA GLU A 34 7.46 4.75 11.32
C GLU A 34 7.04 5.22 9.92
N ILE A 35 6.50 4.32 9.12
CA ILE A 35 5.99 4.63 7.77
C ILE A 35 4.66 3.94 7.51
N ALA A 36 3.68 4.71 7.07
CA ALA A 36 2.41 4.21 6.55
C ALA A 36 2.34 4.46 5.04
N PHE A 37 1.93 3.44 4.28
CA PHE A 37 1.75 3.56 2.84
C PHE A 37 0.63 2.67 2.33
N ASP A 38 -0.04 3.11 1.27
CA ASP A 38 -0.99 2.27 0.54
C ASP A 38 -0.27 1.33 -0.43
N ALA A 39 -0.80 0.13 -0.56
CA ALA A 39 -0.33 -0.84 -1.54
C ALA A 39 -1.51 -1.63 -2.13
N THR A 40 -1.31 -2.13 -3.34
CA THR A 40 -2.25 -3.02 -4.01
C THR A 40 -1.56 -4.37 -4.21
N ASN A 41 -2.26 -5.48 -4.07
CA ASN A 41 -1.67 -6.80 -4.34
C ASN A 41 -1.41 -7.00 -5.85
N SER A 42 -0.64 -8.02 -6.23
CA SER A 42 -0.24 -8.25 -7.63
C SER A 42 -1.45 -8.43 -8.56
N THR A 43 -2.54 -9.00 -8.06
CA THR A 43 -3.77 -9.17 -8.85
C THR A 43 -4.48 -7.84 -9.08
N GLY A 44 -4.66 -7.02 -8.03
CA GLY A 44 -5.22 -5.68 -8.13
C GLY A 44 -4.39 -4.79 -9.06
N LEU A 45 -3.06 -4.87 -8.96
CA LEU A 45 -2.12 -4.12 -9.80
C LEU A 45 -2.31 -4.45 -11.29
N LYS A 46 -2.47 -5.73 -11.64
CA LYS A 46 -2.76 -6.17 -13.02
C LYS A 46 -4.06 -5.57 -13.54
N TYR A 47 -5.13 -5.55 -12.72
CA TYR A 47 -6.38 -4.92 -13.12
C TYR A 47 -6.23 -3.42 -13.30
N ALA A 48 -5.58 -2.73 -12.36
CA ALA A 48 -5.34 -1.30 -12.42
C ALA A 48 -4.55 -0.92 -13.69
N ASN A 49 -3.46 -1.63 -13.99
CA ASN A 49 -2.69 -1.42 -15.21
C ASN A 49 -3.49 -1.73 -16.49
N LYS A 50 -4.36 -2.74 -16.48
CA LYS A 50 -5.26 -3.01 -17.60
C LYS A 50 -6.17 -1.80 -17.88
N TYR A 51 -6.66 -1.12 -16.85
CA TYR A 51 -7.44 0.10 -17.02
C TYR A 51 -6.57 1.26 -17.53
N VAL A 52 -5.39 1.50 -16.96
CA VAL A 52 -4.45 2.55 -17.40
C VAL A 52 -4.09 2.40 -18.88
N ARG A 53 -3.79 1.18 -19.34
CA ARG A 53 -3.49 0.91 -20.75
C ARG A 53 -4.69 1.22 -21.66
N LYS A 54 -5.92 0.97 -21.21
CA LYS A 54 -7.14 1.30 -21.96
C LYS A 54 -7.37 2.80 -22.11
N THR A 55 -6.89 3.63 -21.18
CA THR A 55 -7.00 5.09 -21.30
C THR A 55 -5.92 5.71 -22.18
N GLY A 56 -4.98 4.90 -22.71
CA GLY A 56 -3.87 5.37 -23.53
C GLY A 56 -2.75 6.09 -22.76
N ASN A 57 -2.84 6.15 -21.42
CA ASN A 57 -1.85 6.83 -20.59
C ASN A 57 -0.75 5.85 -20.14
N THR A 58 0.16 5.49 -21.05
CA THR A 58 1.26 4.55 -20.77
C THR A 58 2.28 5.07 -19.76
N LYS A 59 2.25 6.36 -19.40
CA LYS A 59 3.12 6.96 -18.38
C LYS A 59 2.65 6.72 -16.95
N ALA A 60 1.44 6.17 -16.76
CA ALA A 60 0.85 5.93 -15.44
C ALA A 60 0.84 4.44 -15.06
N GLU A 61 1.66 3.61 -15.71
CA GLU A 61 1.79 2.20 -15.33
C GLU A 61 2.40 2.07 -13.93
N MET A 62 1.84 1.15 -13.16
CA MET A 62 2.26 0.83 -11.82
C MET A 62 3.09 -0.46 -11.83
N TYR A 63 4.09 -0.55 -10.95
CA TYR A 63 5.08 -1.63 -10.95
C TYR A 63 5.12 -2.41 -9.64
N PHE A 64 4.76 -1.78 -8.53
CA PHE A 64 4.84 -2.40 -7.21
C PHE A 64 3.49 -2.97 -6.79
N GLY A 65 3.46 -4.28 -6.58
CA GLY A 65 2.38 -4.99 -5.92
C GLY A 65 2.89 -5.63 -4.63
N LEU A 66 2.04 -5.69 -3.61
CA LEU A 66 2.39 -6.26 -2.30
C LEU A 66 1.43 -7.39 -1.92
N ASP A 67 1.88 -8.63 -2.08
CA ASP A 67 1.08 -9.81 -1.74
C ASP A 67 1.26 -10.25 -0.29
N ASP A 68 2.46 -10.06 0.28
CA ASP A 68 2.80 -10.43 1.66
C ASP A 68 3.51 -9.26 2.37
N PRO A 69 2.76 -8.46 3.16
CA PRO A 69 3.32 -7.35 3.93
C PRO A 69 4.37 -7.77 4.98
N GLU A 70 4.22 -8.96 5.57
CA GLU A 70 5.14 -9.45 6.60
C GLU A 70 6.47 -9.88 5.98
N ALA A 71 6.42 -10.59 4.84
CA ALA A 71 7.63 -10.93 4.09
C ALA A 71 8.36 -9.67 3.59
N PHE A 72 7.61 -8.68 3.09
CA PHE A 72 8.20 -7.41 2.67
C PHE A 72 8.82 -6.63 3.83
N ALA A 73 8.17 -6.59 5.01
CA ALA A 73 8.71 -5.96 6.20
C ALA A 73 10.05 -6.62 6.61
N LYS A 74 10.10 -7.96 6.60
CA LYS A 74 11.33 -8.72 6.86
C LYS A 74 12.43 -8.42 5.85
N GLU A 75 12.10 -8.38 4.55
CA GLU A 75 13.05 -8.02 3.48
C GLU A 75 13.59 -6.58 3.66
N ALA A 76 12.74 -5.66 4.10
CA ALA A 76 13.12 -4.29 4.43
C ALA A 76 13.89 -4.17 5.76
N GLY A 77 13.93 -5.24 6.58
CA GLY A 77 14.47 -5.22 7.94
C GLY A 77 13.69 -4.28 8.87
N LEU A 78 12.37 -4.25 8.72
CA LEU A 78 11.43 -3.44 9.48
C LEU A 78 10.46 -4.35 10.23
N ARG A 79 9.75 -3.80 11.21
CA ARG A 79 8.67 -4.48 11.92
C ARG A 79 7.33 -4.08 11.32
N LEU A 80 6.50 -5.04 10.98
CA LEU A 80 5.10 -4.79 10.61
C LEU A 80 4.29 -4.45 11.87
N LEU A 81 3.60 -3.31 11.86
CA LEU A 81 2.74 -2.86 12.96
C LEU A 81 1.27 -3.17 12.69
N SER A 82 0.76 -2.82 11.50
CA SER A 82 -0.60 -3.10 11.09
C SER A 82 -0.73 -3.26 9.58
N VAL A 83 -1.80 -3.93 9.17
CA VAL A 83 -2.29 -3.98 7.79
C VAL A 83 -3.79 -3.78 7.84
N ASP A 84 -4.24 -2.63 7.37
CA ASP A 84 -5.62 -2.20 7.45
C ASP A 84 -6.31 -2.29 6.07
N GLY A 85 -7.60 -2.62 6.07
CA GLY A 85 -8.40 -2.62 4.84
C GLY A 85 -8.61 -1.20 4.34
N PHE A 86 -8.58 -0.99 3.02
CA PHE A 86 -8.69 0.36 2.46
C PHE A 86 -10.10 0.96 2.62
N TYR A 87 -11.14 0.13 2.65
CA TYR A 87 -12.53 0.57 2.68
C TYR A 87 -13.26 0.30 4.00
N GLN A 88 -12.58 -0.23 5.03
CA GLN A 88 -13.21 -0.60 6.30
C GLN A 88 -13.99 0.57 6.91
N ASP A 89 -13.35 1.74 7.03
CA ASP A 89 -14.01 2.93 7.59
C ASP A 89 -15.13 3.45 6.70
N ALA A 90 -14.94 3.41 5.38
CA ALA A 90 -15.98 3.81 4.44
C ALA A 90 -17.21 2.88 4.52
N LEU A 91 -17.02 1.58 4.75
CA LEU A 91 -18.13 0.64 4.96
C LEU A 91 -18.86 0.87 6.29
N ALA A 92 -18.15 1.32 7.32
CA ALA A 92 -18.71 1.61 8.64
C ALA A 92 -19.47 2.94 8.69
N HIS A 93 -18.97 3.98 8.00
CA HIS A 93 -19.41 5.35 8.22
C HIS A 93 -20.10 6.01 7.02
N CYS A 94 -19.87 5.57 5.78
CA CYS A 94 -20.51 6.19 4.62
C CYS A 94 -21.97 5.72 4.44
N LYS A 95 -22.91 6.64 4.67
CA LYS A 95 -24.34 6.44 4.39
C LYS A 95 -24.64 6.67 2.90
N GLY A 96 -25.65 5.98 2.37
CA GLY A 96 -26.12 6.18 0.98
C GLY A 96 -25.35 5.41 -0.11
N LEU A 97 -24.38 4.56 0.25
CA LEU A 97 -23.71 3.68 -0.71
C LEU A 97 -24.67 2.63 -1.28
N LYS A 98 -24.66 2.45 -2.61
CA LYS A 98 -25.41 1.37 -3.27
C LYS A 98 -24.93 0.01 -2.72
N LEU A 99 -25.85 -0.94 -2.55
CA LEU A 99 -25.54 -2.27 -2.02
C LEU A 99 -24.41 -2.97 -2.82
N LYS A 100 -24.43 -2.83 -4.15
CA LYS A 100 -23.37 -3.34 -5.04
C LYS A 100 -22.00 -2.73 -4.71
N THR A 101 -21.94 -1.42 -4.48
CA THR A 101 -20.70 -0.71 -4.12
C THR A 101 -20.15 -1.21 -2.79
N ARG A 102 -21.02 -1.38 -1.77
CA ARG A 102 -20.62 -1.96 -0.48
C ARG A 102 -20.05 -3.38 -0.63
N LEU A 103 -20.68 -4.21 -1.47
CA LEU A 103 -20.23 -5.58 -1.71
C LEU A 103 -18.85 -5.61 -2.38
N PHE A 104 -18.62 -4.78 -3.41
CA PHE A 104 -17.31 -4.67 -4.06
C PHE A 104 -16.21 -4.17 -3.12
N MET A 105 -16.50 -3.15 -2.30
CA MET A 105 -15.57 -2.63 -1.29
C MET A 105 -15.21 -3.72 -0.27
N PHE A 106 -16.21 -4.45 0.24
CA PHE A 106 -15.99 -5.55 1.18
C PHE A 106 -15.08 -6.63 0.58
N PHE A 107 -15.35 -7.09 -0.64
CA PHE A 107 -14.51 -8.08 -1.30
C PHE A 107 -13.10 -7.55 -1.64
N SER A 108 -12.97 -6.24 -1.91
CA SER A 108 -11.67 -5.61 -2.10
C SER A 108 -10.80 -5.73 -0.84
N ASP A 109 -11.37 -5.45 0.33
CA ASP A 109 -10.65 -5.55 1.60
C ASP A 109 -10.40 -7.01 2.01
N GLN A 110 -11.40 -7.89 1.88
CA GLN A 110 -11.26 -9.32 2.21
C GLN A 110 -10.14 -10.00 1.42
N TRP A 111 -9.99 -9.63 0.15
CA TRP A 111 -8.91 -10.15 -0.70
C TRP A 111 -7.64 -9.30 -0.65
N ARG A 112 -7.57 -8.31 0.24
CA ARG A 112 -6.45 -7.36 0.37
C ARG A 112 -6.03 -6.82 -0.99
N ARG A 113 -6.99 -6.50 -1.86
CA ARG A 113 -6.69 -5.94 -3.18
C ARG A 113 -5.99 -4.60 -3.04
N THR A 114 -6.45 -3.80 -2.08
CA THR A 114 -5.81 -2.56 -1.65
C THR A 114 -5.77 -2.55 -0.13
N MET A 115 -4.66 -2.11 0.43
CA MET A 115 -4.40 -2.12 1.87
C MET A 115 -3.56 -0.91 2.27
N VAL A 116 -3.61 -0.55 3.55
CA VAL A 116 -2.68 0.38 4.17
C VAL A 116 -1.74 -0.42 5.05
N VAL A 117 -0.43 -0.26 4.86
CA VAL A 117 0.60 -0.97 5.60
C VAL A 117 1.33 0.01 6.50
N HIS A 118 1.46 -0.35 7.77
CA HIS A 118 2.21 0.43 8.75
C HIS A 118 3.45 -0.35 9.22
N LEU A 119 4.64 0.20 8.99
CA LEU A 119 5.91 -0.38 9.39
C LEU A 119 6.65 0.52 10.37
N ALA A 120 7.40 -0.07 11.29
CA ALA A 120 8.31 0.62 12.18
C ALA A 120 9.75 0.21 11.95
N ARG A 121 10.67 1.15 12.17
CA ARG A 121 12.09 0.86 12.30
C ARG A 121 12.31 -0.15 13.44
N VAL A 122 13.20 -1.13 13.22
CA VAL A 122 13.75 -1.97 14.29
C VAL A 122 14.96 -1.26 14.88
N SER A 123 15.03 -1.22 16.21
CA SER A 123 16.13 -0.64 16.99
C SER A 123 17.47 -1.31 16.68
#